data_AF-A0A3B3XN91-F1
#
_entry.id   AF-A0A3B3XN91-F1
#
_cell.length_a   1.000
_cell.length_b   1.000
_cell.length_c   1.000
_cell.angle_alpha   90.00
_cell.angle_beta   90.00
_cell.angle_gamma   90.00
#
_symmetry.space_group_name_H-M   'P 1'
#
loop_
_entity.id
_entity.type
_entity.pdbx_description
1 polymer ?
#
loop_
_entity_poly.entity_id
_entity_poly.type
_entity_poly.pdbx_seq_one_letter_code
_entity_poly.pdbx_strand_id
1 'polypeptide(L)'
;MVLCEDGECSVCLLPYSRMDRIPRVLHCRHTFCEPCLETISRLRSGHLAVSCPLCRRVTCIGQERSLQEALWVDLELWERIQEAAVVEEQEEVEEEEDGQKRRAAVQRMEAKQQPALQAE
;
A
#
# COMPACT_ATOMS: atom_id res chain seq x y z
N MET A 1 -16.85 -18.44 -11.82
CA MET A 1 -15.39 -18.59 -11.92
C MET A 1 -14.82 -17.54 -10.99
N VAL A 2 -14.02 -17.93 -9.99
CA VAL A 2 -13.36 -16.95 -9.12
C VAL A 2 -12.21 -16.37 -9.92
N LEU A 3 -12.39 -15.14 -10.40
CA LEU A 3 -11.32 -14.33 -10.96
C LEU A 3 -10.53 -13.83 -9.75
N CYS A 4 -9.62 -14.64 -9.21
CA CYS A 4 -8.55 -14.08 -8.39
C CYS A 4 -7.74 -13.22 -9.35
N GLU A 5 -7.87 -11.90 -9.24
CA GLU A 5 -7.10 -10.94 -10.02
C GLU A 5 -5.62 -11.32 -9.92
N ASP A 6 -4.93 -11.31 -11.07
CA ASP A 6 -3.56 -11.82 -11.26
C ASP A 6 -2.48 -11.17 -10.36
N GLY A 7 -2.86 -10.33 -9.39
CA GLY A 7 -1.99 -9.59 -8.47
C GLY A 7 -2.30 -9.82 -6.99
N GLU A 8 -3.19 -10.74 -6.63
CA GLU A 8 -3.63 -10.94 -5.23
C GLU A 8 -3.43 -12.35 -4.71
N CYS A 9 -3.16 -12.45 -3.41
CA CYS A 9 -3.01 -13.73 -2.74
C CYS A 9 -4.38 -14.37 -2.43
N SER A 10 -4.63 -15.57 -2.93
CA SER A 10 -5.89 -16.31 -2.69
C SER A 10 -6.17 -16.73 -1.23
N VAL A 11 -5.21 -16.56 -0.31
CA VAL A 11 -5.38 -16.88 1.13
C VAL A 11 -5.84 -15.67 1.93
N CYS A 12 -5.13 -14.55 1.80
CA CYS A 12 -5.43 -13.33 2.54
C CYS A 12 -6.24 -12.29 1.74
N LEU A 13 -6.41 -12.51 0.43
CA LEU A 13 -7.10 -11.62 -0.50
C LEU A 13 -6.50 -10.20 -0.49
N LEU A 14 -5.18 -10.12 -0.39
CA LEU A 14 -4.43 -8.86 -0.42
C LEU A 14 -3.48 -8.86 -1.61
N PRO A 15 -3.17 -7.68 -2.17
CA PRO A 15 -2.24 -7.53 -3.28
C PRO A 15 -0.82 -7.94 -2.87
N TYR A 16 -0.07 -8.49 -3.82
CA TYR A 16 1.35 -8.78 -3.64
C TYR A 16 2.17 -7.49 -3.58
N SER A 17 3.28 -7.54 -2.84
CA SER A 17 4.22 -6.43 -2.68
C SER A 17 5.65 -6.94 -2.73
N ARG A 18 6.58 -6.12 -3.23
CA ARG A 18 8.00 -6.45 -3.29
C ARG A 18 8.70 -6.39 -1.91
N MET A 19 8.04 -5.82 -0.90
CA MET A 19 8.59 -5.69 0.45
C MET A 19 7.96 -6.68 1.44
N ASP A 20 6.65 -6.54 1.70
CA ASP A 20 6.02 -7.25 2.82
C ASP A 20 5.21 -8.49 2.40
N ARG A 21 4.87 -8.59 1.10
CA ARG A 21 3.98 -9.64 0.57
C ARG A 21 4.55 -10.25 -0.69
N ILE A 22 5.77 -10.73 -0.58
CA ILE A 22 6.50 -11.34 -1.68
C ILE A 22 5.75 -12.58 -2.18
N PRO A 23 5.41 -12.66 -3.48
CA PRO A 23 4.78 -13.85 -4.05
C PRO A 23 5.78 -15.00 -4.18
N ARG A 24 5.53 -16.09 -3.48
CA ARG A 24 6.36 -17.30 -3.50
C ARG A 24 5.63 -18.45 -4.17
N VAL A 25 6.36 -19.18 -5.02
CA VAL A 25 5.86 -20.30 -5.81
C VAL A 25 6.18 -21.62 -5.11
N LEU A 26 5.15 -22.41 -4.80
CA LEU A 26 5.29 -23.77 -4.29
C LEU A 26 5.70 -24.74 -5.42
N HIS A 27 6.17 -25.95 -5.08
CA HIS A 27 6.53 -26.98 -6.08
C HIS A 27 5.38 -27.41 -7.00
N CYS A 28 4.14 -27.10 -6.62
CA CYS A 28 2.95 -27.32 -7.44
C CYS A 28 2.63 -26.18 -8.42
N ARG A 29 3.49 -25.18 -8.53
CA ARG A 29 3.33 -23.95 -9.35
C ARG A 29 2.15 -23.06 -8.95
N HIS A 30 1.73 -23.12 -7.70
CA HIS A 30 0.80 -22.14 -7.14
C HIS A 30 1.56 -21.10 -6.32
N THR A 31 1.12 -19.85 -6.44
CA THR A 31 1.77 -18.67 -5.86
C THR A 31 0.96 -18.13 -4.68
N PHE A 32 1.62 -17.81 -3.58
CA PHE A 32 0.99 -17.26 -2.37
C PHE A 32 1.91 -16.23 -1.70
N CYS A 33 1.34 -15.39 -0.85
CA CYS A 33 2.11 -14.39 -0.11
C CYS A 33 3.01 -15.08 0.92
N GLU A 34 4.24 -14.59 1.09
CA GLU A 34 5.18 -15.14 2.07
C GLU A 34 4.62 -15.22 3.51
N PRO A 35 3.99 -14.17 4.07
CA PRO A 35 3.35 -14.26 5.39
C PRO A 35 2.26 -15.35 5.49
N CYS A 36 1.56 -15.59 4.38
CA CYS A 36 0.52 -16.61 4.29
C CYS A 36 1.14 -18.01 4.37
N LEU A 37 2.26 -18.21 3.66
CA LEU A 37 2.99 -19.48 3.66
C LEU A 37 3.63 -19.76 5.02
N GLU A 38 4.19 -18.76 5.68
CA GLU A 38 4.70 -18.87 7.05
C GLU A 38 3.62 -19.33 8.02
N THR A 39 2.43 -18.71 7.94
CA THR A 39 1.28 -19.06 8.80
C THR A 39 0.80 -20.50 8.57
N ILE A 40 0.81 -20.98 7.33
CA ILE A 40 0.33 -22.33 6.97
C ILE A 40 1.42 -23.39 7.18
N SER A 41 2.69 -22.98 7.23
CA SER A 41 3.82 -23.87 7.42
C SER A 41 3.76 -24.61 8.74
N ARG A 42 4.20 -25.88 8.73
CA ARG A 42 4.22 -26.74 9.91
C ARG A 42 5.56 -27.42 10.02
N LEU A 43 6.12 -27.40 11.22
CA LEU A 43 7.32 -28.17 11.52
C LEU A 43 6.97 -29.66 11.64
N ARG A 44 7.58 -30.49 10.80
CA ARG A 44 7.40 -31.95 10.75
C ARG A 44 8.77 -32.61 10.78
N SER A 45 9.08 -33.33 11.86
CA SER A 45 10.34 -34.08 12.00
C SER A 45 11.59 -33.23 11.71
N GLY A 46 11.59 -31.98 12.21
CA GLY A 46 12.65 -31.00 12.01
C GLY A 46 12.62 -30.27 10.65
N HIS A 47 11.75 -30.64 9.73
CA HIS A 47 11.64 -30.01 8.42
C HIS A 47 10.39 -29.12 8.35
N LEU A 48 10.48 -28.02 7.63
CA LEU A 48 9.32 -27.16 7.44
C LEU A 48 8.50 -27.68 6.26
N ALA A 49 7.20 -27.91 6.47
CA ALA A 49 6.31 -28.45 5.45
C ALA A 49 5.13 -27.50 5.24
N VAL A 50 4.86 -27.15 3.98
CA VAL A 50 3.73 -26.32 3.58
C VAL A 50 2.80 -27.09 2.67
N SER A 51 1.51 -27.18 3.03
CA SER A 51 0.47 -27.73 2.16
C SER A 51 -0.15 -26.64 1.30
N CYS A 52 -0.19 -26.84 -0.02
CA CYS A 52 -0.85 -25.92 -0.93
C CYS A 52 -2.38 -25.87 -0.66
N PRO A 53 -2.97 -24.67 -0.44
CA PRO A 53 -4.41 -24.51 -0.27
C PRO A 53 -5.26 -24.97 -1.47
N LEU A 54 -4.73 -24.86 -2.69
CA LEU A 54 -5.47 -25.14 -3.93
C LEU A 54 -5.47 -26.62 -4.31
N CYS A 55 -4.30 -27.29 -4.24
CA CYS A 55 -4.16 -28.67 -4.72
C CYS A 55 -3.71 -29.67 -3.64
N ARG A 56 -3.54 -29.23 -2.39
CA ARG A 56 -3.11 -30.05 -1.23
C ARG A 56 -1.73 -30.69 -1.36
N ARG A 57 -0.96 -30.39 -2.41
CA ARG A 57 0.43 -30.85 -2.57
C ARG A 57 1.29 -30.27 -1.45
N VAL A 58 2.08 -31.13 -0.79
CA VAL A 58 3.01 -30.72 0.26
C VAL A 58 4.37 -30.36 -0.36
N THR A 59 4.89 -29.21 0.03
CA THR A 59 6.26 -28.76 -0.25
C THR A 59 7.07 -28.89 1.03
N CYS A 60 8.10 -29.72 1.01
CA CYS A 60 9.02 -29.91 2.13
C CYS A 60 10.25 -29.03 1.93
N ILE A 61 10.63 -28.30 2.97
CA ILE A 61 11.76 -27.39 3.02
C ILE A 61 12.76 -27.96 4.04
N GLY A 62 14.03 -27.98 3.64
CA GLY A 62 15.13 -28.53 4.43
C GLY A 62 15.26 -27.88 5.81
N GLN A 63 15.90 -28.59 6.74
CA GLN A 63 16.13 -28.16 8.13
C GLN A 63 16.81 -26.80 8.30
N GLU A 64 17.58 -26.35 7.30
CA GLU A 64 18.46 -25.18 7.40
C GLU A 64 18.06 -24.02 6.48
N ARG A 65 16.88 -24.09 5.84
CA ARG A 65 16.44 -23.03 4.93
C ARG A 65 15.13 -22.42 5.41
N SER A 66 15.08 -21.09 5.46
CA SER A 66 13.82 -20.38 5.66
C SER A 66 12.89 -20.58 4.45
N LEU A 67 11.60 -20.26 4.61
CA LEU A 67 10.67 -20.24 3.47
C LEU A 67 11.16 -19.32 2.35
N GLN A 68 11.81 -18.23 2.74
CA GLN A 68 12.35 -17.21 1.84
C GLN A 68 13.50 -17.75 0.99
N GLU A 69 14.30 -18.68 1.49
CA GLU A 69 15.45 -19.23 0.79
C GLU A 69 15.11 -20.47 -0.05
N ALA A 70 14.02 -21.16 0.30
CA ALA A 70 13.64 -22.42 -0.32
C ALA A 70 12.65 -22.27 -1.47
N LEU A 71 11.83 -21.21 -1.47
CA LEU A 71 10.78 -21.01 -2.45
C LEU A 71 11.14 -19.91 -3.46
N TRP A 72 10.87 -20.20 -4.72
CA TRP A 72 11.12 -19.30 -5.83
C TRP A 72 10.13 -18.14 -5.78
N VAL A 73 10.57 -16.96 -6.18
CA VAL A 73 9.68 -15.83 -6.44
C VAL A 73 9.13 -15.97 -7.86
N ASP A 74 7.85 -15.68 -8.02
CA ASP A 74 7.23 -15.62 -9.34
C ASP A 74 7.72 -14.36 -10.07
N LEU A 75 8.61 -14.52 -11.06
CA LEU A 75 9.27 -13.40 -11.73
C LEU A 75 8.29 -12.58 -12.60
N GLU A 76 7.40 -13.25 -13.32
CA GLU A 76 6.40 -12.58 -14.17
C GLU A 76 5.44 -11.75 -13.31
N LEU A 77 5.03 -12.31 -12.17
CA LEU A 77 4.23 -11.58 -11.20
C LEU A 77 5.02 -10.43 -10.55
N TRP A 78 6.29 -10.66 -10.20
CA TRP A 78 7.16 -9.65 -9.59
C TRP A 78 7.34 -8.41 -10.45
N GLU A 79 7.49 -8.60 -11.76
CA GLU A 79 7.54 -7.52 -12.75
C GLU A 79 6.23 -6.74 -12.81
N ARG A 80 5.09 -7.43 -12.65
CA ARG A 80 3.75 -6.84 -12.69
C ARG A 80 3.30 -6.17 -11.40
N ILE A 81 3.95 -6.42 -10.26
CA ILE A 81 3.66 -5.71 -9.01
C ILE A 81 3.89 -4.23 -9.29
N GLN A 82 2.78 -3.48 -9.43
CA GLN A 82 2.82 -2.02 -9.49
C GLN A 82 3.56 -1.57 -8.22
N GLU A 83 4.49 -0.63 -8.35
CA GLU A 83 5.15 0.04 -7.23
C GLU A 83 4.11 0.90 -6.49
N ALA A 84 3.14 0.25 -5.84
CA ALA A 84 2.08 0.86 -5.07
C ALA A 84 2.62 1.31 -3.70
N ALA A 85 3.72 2.06 -3.72
CA ALA A 85 4.30 2.80 -2.61
C ALA A 85 5.16 3.98 -3.12
N VAL A 86 4.68 4.69 -4.15
CA VAL A 86 4.82 6.15 -4.20
C VAL A 86 3.41 6.70 -4.21
N VAL A 87 2.78 6.67 -3.04
CA VAL A 87 1.88 7.75 -2.66
C VAL A 87 2.80 8.93 -2.34
N GLU A 88 3.36 9.53 -3.38
CA GLU A 88 3.72 10.94 -3.29
C GLU A 88 2.39 11.68 -3.45
N GLU A 89 1.72 11.95 -2.34
CA GLU A 89 0.78 13.07 -2.26
C GLU A 89 1.61 14.37 -2.29
N GLN A 90 2.25 14.61 -3.45
CA GLN A 90 2.52 15.95 -3.93
C GLN A 90 1.17 16.51 -4.40
N GLU A 91 0.39 17.09 -3.49
CA GLU A 91 -0.56 18.13 -3.89
C GLU A 91 0.21 19.45 -3.95
N GLU A 92 0.91 19.66 -5.08
CA GLU A 92 1.21 20.99 -5.58
C GLU A 92 -0.11 21.65 -6.02
N VAL A 93 -0.59 22.63 -5.25
CA VAL A 93 -1.61 23.57 -5.73
C VAL A 93 -0.94 24.94 -5.85
N GLU A 94 -0.46 25.26 -7.05
CA GLU A 94 -0.07 26.63 -7.42
C GLU A 94 -1.30 27.37 -8.01
N GLU A 95 -1.78 28.39 -7.28
CA GLU A 95 -2.06 29.80 -7.69
C GLU A 95 -2.93 30.09 -8.96
N GLU A 96 -3.93 31.01 -9.06
CA GLU A 96 -4.29 32.26 -8.35
C GLU A 96 -5.77 32.73 -8.58
N GLU A 97 -6.21 33.64 -7.69
CA GLU A 97 -7.20 34.75 -7.73
C GLU A 97 -8.61 34.64 -8.37
N ASP A 98 -9.65 34.83 -7.53
CA ASP A 98 -10.55 36.00 -7.62
C ASP A 98 -11.39 36.17 -6.33
N GLY A 99 -11.44 37.40 -5.80
CA GLY A 99 -12.65 37.90 -5.13
C GLY A 99 -12.80 37.81 -3.60
N GLN A 100 -12.75 38.99 -2.98
CA GLN A 100 -13.56 39.40 -1.81
C GLN A 100 -13.05 39.15 -0.37
N LYS A 101 -12.25 40.13 0.08
CA LYS A 101 -12.47 40.98 1.28
C LYS A 101 -13.25 40.36 2.46
N ARG A 102 -12.61 40.29 3.62
CA ARG A 102 -12.95 41.07 4.85
C ARG A 102 -11.92 40.83 5.95
N ARG A 103 -10.94 41.74 6.02
CA ARG A 103 -10.05 41.87 7.18
C ARG A 103 -10.78 42.69 8.25
N ALA A 104 -11.02 42.08 9.40
CA ALA A 104 -11.41 42.77 10.63
C ALA A 104 -10.18 42.89 11.54
N ALA A 105 -10.08 44.06 12.17
CA ALA A 105 -9.19 44.43 13.26
C ALA A 105 -7.70 44.53 12.91
N VAL A 106 -7.18 45.77 12.87
CA VAL A 106 -6.41 46.36 13.98
C VAL A 106 -5.88 47.75 13.57
N GLN A 107 -6.37 48.77 14.30
CA GLN A 107 -5.76 50.09 14.59
C GLN A 107 -5.61 51.07 13.39
N ARG A 108 -5.88 52.38 13.50
CA ARG A 108 -5.47 53.32 14.55
C ARG A 108 -6.14 54.68 14.28
N MET A 109 -6.70 55.26 15.34
CA MET A 109 -6.70 56.68 15.77
C MET A 109 -6.96 57.83 14.77
N GLU A 110 -7.70 58.80 15.33
CA GLU A 110 -7.74 60.23 15.04
C GLU A 110 -8.87 60.77 14.15
N ALA A 111 -9.94 61.10 14.86
CA ALA A 111 -10.86 62.17 14.56
C ALA A 111 -10.12 63.44 14.11
N LYS A 112 -10.59 64.03 13.01
CA LYS A 112 -11.04 65.42 12.88
C LYS A 112 -10.99 65.83 11.41
N GLN A 113 -12.16 65.86 10.77
CA GLN A 113 -12.41 66.69 9.58
C GLN A 113 -13.92 66.88 9.44
N GLN A 114 -14.37 67.99 10.02
CA GLN A 114 -15.52 68.78 9.56
C GLN A 114 -15.21 69.36 8.17
N PRO A 115 -16.20 69.71 7.31
CA PRO A 115 -17.33 70.55 7.70
C PRO A 115 -18.72 70.10 7.23
N ALA A 116 -19.70 70.47 8.07
CA ALA A 116 -21.10 70.50 7.75
C ALA A 116 -21.40 71.64 6.78
N LEU A 117 -22.37 71.35 5.93
CA LEU A 117 -22.93 72.20 4.89
C LEU A 117 -23.61 73.45 5.47
N GLN A 118 -23.51 74.53 4.70
CA GLN A 118 -24.27 75.78 4.71
C GLN A 118 -25.69 75.72 5.30
N ALA A 119 -26.01 76.74 6.10
CA ALA A 119 -27.27 77.47 6.03
C ALA A 119 -27.10 78.86 6.69
N GLU A 120 -27.29 79.90 5.87
CA GLU A 120 -27.85 81.23 6.17
C GLU A 120 -27.18 82.17 7.19
#